data_AF-A0A7K2KW71-F1
#
_entry.id   AF-A0A7K2KW71-F1
#
_cell.length_a   1.000
_cell.length_b   1.000
_cell.length_c   1.000
_cell.angle_alpha   90.00
_cell.angle_beta   90.00
_cell.angle_gamma   90.00
#
_symmetry.space_group_name_H-M   'P 1'
#
loop_
_entity.id
_entity.type
_entity.pdbx_description
1 polymer ?
#
loop_
_entity_poly.entity_id
_entity_poly.type
_entity_poly.pdbx_seq_one_letter_code
_entity_poly.pdbx_strand_id
1 'polypeptide(L)'
;MTDTSPPVRAPLSPVRTRLSRGATVAVIAIAAVIATLLAGIALGSRDISPLEVVRILLHPDGQAYNSHVLWTERIPRTLLGIAVGAALGASGMIMQALTANPLADPGILGVEQGAAMFVVFGIMFLGVTDVSGYFWLALAGSALAASLVYLI
;
A
#
# COMPACT_ATOMS: atom_id res chain seq x y z
N MET A 1 4.81 18.39 69.47
CA MET A 1 5.46 17.33 68.68
C MET A 1 4.55 17.08 67.48
N THR A 2 4.63 17.95 66.47
CA THR A 2 3.83 17.88 65.23
C THR A 2 4.74 18.35 64.10
N ASP A 3 5.39 17.38 63.47
CA ASP A 3 6.21 17.57 62.29
C ASP A 3 5.26 17.85 61.11
N THR A 4 5.29 19.08 60.60
CA THR A 4 4.50 19.52 59.43
C THR A 4 5.46 19.91 58.32
N SER A 5 6.23 18.94 57.85
CA SER A 5 7.04 19.10 56.66
C SER A 5 6.10 19.15 55.43
N PRO A 6 6.21 20.18 54.55
CA PRO A 6 5.33 20.30 53.39
C PRO A 6 5.59 19.16 52.39
N PRO A 7 4.55 18.68 51.66
CA PRO A 7 4.72 17.59 50.71
C PRO A 7 5.69 18.01 49.60
N VAL A 8 6.79 17.27 49.49
CA VAL A 8 7.76 17.38 48.38
C VAL A 8 7.01 17.11 47.09
N ARG A 9 6.83 18.14 46.25
CA ARG A 9 6.22 17.98 44.92
C ARG A 9 7.16 17.13 44.07
N ALA A 10 6.71 15.93 43.70
CA ALA A 10 7.44 15.09 42.75
C ALA A 10 7.65 15.87 41.43
N PRO A 11 8.85 15.85 40.84
CA PRO A 11 9.09 16.51 39.57
C PRO A 11 8.17 15.90 38.50
N LEU A 12 7.42 16.78 37.80
CA LEU A 12 6.63 16.38 36.64
C LEU A 12 7.59 15.75 35.61
N SER A 13 7.37 14.48 35.29
CA SER A 13 8.18 13.77 34.31
C SER A 13 8.06 14.47 32.95
N PRO A 14 9.16 14.78 32.24
CA PRO A 14 9.07 15.41 30.94
C PRO A 14 8.34 14.47 29.97
N VAL A 15 7.26 14.96 29.36
CA VAL A 15 6.55 14.27 28.27
C VAL A 15 7.51 14.17 27.07
N ARG A 16 8.32 13.10 27.03
CA ARG A 16 9.34 12.89 26.00
C ARG A 16 8.69 12.56 24.64
N THR A 17 8.80 13.50 23.71
CA THR A 17 9.21 13.34 22.28
C THR A 17 8.63 12.19 21.42
N ARG A 18 7.49 11.58 21.74
CA ARG A 18 6.84 10.63 20.81
C ARG A 18 6.45 11.28 19.47
N LEU A 19 6.10 12.58 19.50
CA LEU A 19 5.75 13.35 18.30
C LEU A 19 6.92 13.47 17.29
N SER A 20 8.17 13.60 17.75
CA SER A 20 9.29 13.81 16.82
C SER A 20 9.64 12.55 16.05
N ARG A 21 9.57 11.37 16.69
CA ARG A 21 9.82 10.09 16.02
C ARG A 21 8.76 9.76 14.96
N GLY A 22 7.49 10.00 15.27
CA GLY A 22 6.40 9.79 14.32
C GLY A 22 6.51 10.71 13.10
N ALA A 23 6.84 11.99 13.32
CA ALA A 23 7.08 12.95 12.25
C ALA A 23 8.27 12.55 11.36
N THR A 24 9.40 12.12 11.95
CA THR A 24 10.55 11.64 11.16
C THR A 24 10.18 10.45 10.28
N VAL A 25 9.45 9.46 10.82
CA VAL A 25 9.02 8.28 10.04
C VAL A 25 8.08 8.69 8.91
N ALA A 26 7.13 9.60 9.17
CA ALA A 26 6.22 10.10 8.14
C ALA A 26 6.95 10.84 7.02
N VAL A 27 7.93 11.68 7.35
CA VAL A 27 8.76 12.39 6.36
C VAL A 27 9.56 11.41 5.51
N ILE A 28 10.19 10.40 6.12
CA ILE A 28 10.93 9.37 5.40
C ILE A 28 10.00 8.57 4.49
N ALA A 29 8.81 8.19 4.96
CA ALA A 29 7.83 7.46 4.17
C ALA A 29 7.34 8.28 2.96
N ILE A 30 7.02 9.56 3.16
CA ILE A 30 6.63 10.47 2.07
C ILE A 30 7.76 10.63 1.06
N ALA A 31 9.00 10.83 1.53
CA ALA A 31 10.16 10.93 0.65
C ALA A 31 10.38 9.64 -0.15
N ALA A 32 10.21 8.48 0.48
CA ALA A 32 10.30 7.17 -0.18
C ALA A 32 9.21 7.01 -1.24
N VAL A 33 7.95 7.38 -0.95
CA VAL A 33 6.86 7.36 -1.94
C VAL A 33 7.19 8.28 -3.13
N ILE A 34 7.62 9.51 -2.89
CA ILE A 34 8.00 10.42 -3.98
C ILE A 34 9.15 9.81 -4.81
N ALA A 35 10.15 9.23 -4.16
CA ALA A 35 11.26 8.58 -4.85
C ALA A 35 10.80 7.38 -5.70
N THR A 36 9.88 6.55 -5.21
CA THR A 36 9.35 5.41 -5.98
C THR A 36 8.45 5.85 -7.13
N LEU A 37 7.71 6.96 -7.00
CA LEU A 37 6.94 7.55 -8.09
C LEU A 37 7.86 8.05 -9.21
N LEU A 38 8.89 8.82 -8.86
CA LEU A 38 9.88 9.30 -9.81
C LEU A 38 10.63 8.13 -10.46
N ALA A 39 11.00 7.12 -9.67
CA ALA A 39 11.61 5.90 -10.16
C ALA A 39 10.69 5.11 -11.09
N GLY A 40 9.40 4.95 -10.77
CA GLY A 40 8.45 4.24 -11.64
C GLY A 40 8.19 4.95 -12.98
N ILE A 41 8.37 6.27 -13.02
CA ILE A 41 8.28 7.06 -14.24
C ILE A 41 9.59 6.99 -15.04
N ALA A 42 10.75 7.03 -14.37
CA ALA A 42 12.07 7.03 -14.99
C ALA A 42 12.53 5.63 -15.43
N LEU A 43 12.39 4.62 -14.56
CA LEU A 43 12.68 3.22 -14.84
C LEU A 43 11.50 2.58 -15.56
N GLY A 44 11.65 2.39 -16.86
CA GLY A 44 10.76 1.54 -17.65
C GLY A 44 11.55 0.80 -18.72
N SER A 45 10.90 -0.12 -19.43
CA SER A 45 11.53 -0.95 -20.47
C SER A 45 12.17 -0.16 -21.63
N ARG A 46 11.95 1.16 -21.67
CA ARG A 46 12.60 2.12 -22.57
C ARG A 46 13.14 3.29 -21.75
N ASP A 47 14.38 3.67 -22.03
CA ASP A 47 14.97 4.89 -21.49
C ASP A 47 14.26 6.10 -22.11
N ILE A 48 13.41 6.76 -21.33
CA ILE A 48 12.80 8.03 -21.68
C ILE A 48 13.49 9.08 -20.82
N SER A 49 14.10 10.09 -21.45
CA SER A 49 14.75 11.17 -20.72
C SER A 49 13.74 11.85 -19.78
N PRO A 50 14.11 12.19 -18.53
CA PRO A 50 13.23 12.90 -17.61
C PRO A 50 12.67 14.21 -18.18
N LEU A 51 13.46 14.89 -19.02
CA LEU A 51 13.04 16.11 -19.70
C LEU A 51 11.95 15.84 -20.75
N GLU A 52 12.02 14.69 -21.40
CA GLU A 52 11.04 14.24 -22.39
C GLU A 52 9.74 13.80 -21.72
N VAL A 53 9.80 13.18 -20.54
CA VAL A 53 8.61 12.92 -19.70
C VAL A 53 7.88 14.22 -19.37
N VAL A 54 8.59 15.23 -18.86
CA VAL A 54 7.98 16.53 -18.52
C VAL A 54 7.39 17.19 -19.77
N ARG A 55 8.09 17.11 -20.90
CA ARG A 55 7.61 17.65 -22.17
C ARG A 55 6.34 16.94 -22.66
N ILE A 56 6.29 15.61 -22.60
CA ILE A 56 5.11 14.80 -22.97
C ILE A 56 3.93 15.08 -22.02
N LEU A 57 4.20 15.33 -20.74
CA LEU A 57 3.16 15.63 -19.76
C LEU A 57 2.54 17.03 -19.96
N LEU A 58 3.35 18.00 -20.38
CA LEU A 58 2.92 19.38 -20.65
C LEU A 58 2.36 19.58 -22.06
N HIS A 59 2.86 18.82 -23.04
CA HIS A 59 2.42 18.83 -24.43
C HIS A 59 2.19 17.38 -24.87
N PRO A 60 0.96 16.87 -24.77
CA PRO A 60 0.59 15.55 -25.26
C PRO A 60 0.53 15.57 -26.80
N ASP A 61 1.67 15.78 -27.45
CA ASP A 61 1.76 15.76 -28.91
C ASP A 61 1.55 14.31 -29.36
N GLY A 62 0.32 14.01 -29.79
CA GLY A 62 -0.27 12.67 -29.89
C GLY A 62 0.27 11.74 -30.98
N GLN A 63 1.55 11.85 -31.38
CA GLN A 63 2.14 11.03 -32.45
C GLN A 63 3.43 10.27 -32.04
N ALA A 64 3.96 10.48 -30.84
CA ALA A 64 5.13 9.74 -30.37
C ALA A 64 4.71 8.46 -29.61
N TYR A 65 5.21 7.30 -30.03
CA TYR A 65 5.04 6.01 -29.34
C TYR A 65 5.38 6.10 -27.84
N ASN A 66 6.40 6.89 -27.47
CA ASN A 66 6.78 7.16 -26.09
C ASN A 66 5.67 7.82 -25.26
N SER A 67 4.89 8.73 -25.88
CA SER A 67 3.73 9.37 -25.25
C SER A 67 2.64 8.35 -24.96
N HIS A 68 2.34 7.47 -25.93
CA HIS A 68 1.33 6.44 -25.76
C HIS A 68 1.67 5.46 -24.63
N VAL A 69 2.92 4.99 -24.55
CA VAL A 69 3.38 4.09 -23.47
C VAL A 69 3.33 4.77 -22.10
N LEU A 70 3.72 6.05 -22.01
CA LEU A 70 3.69 6.80 -20.76
C LEU A 70 2.24 6.91 -20.23
N TRP A 71 1.30 7.29 -21.09
CA TRP A 71 -0.10 7.50 -20.72
C TRP A 71 -0.91 6.21 -20.56
N THR A 72 -0.61 5.15 -21.31
CA THR A 72 -1.41 3.91 -21.34
C THR A 72 -0.87 2.83 -20.41
N GLU A 73 0.44 2.84 -20.11
CA GLU A 73 1.05 1.79 -19.27
C GLU A 73 1.65 2.34 -17.98
N ARG A 74 2.52 3.36 -18.07
CA ARG A 74 3.30 3.82 -16.89
C ARG A 74 2.41 4.55 -15.89
N ILE A 75 1.68 5.58 -16.32
CA ILE A 75 0.81 6.35 -15.43
C ILE A 75 -0.25 5.45 -14.76
N PRO A 76 -0.99 4.59 -15.49
CA PRO A 76 -1.95 3.68 -14.87
C PRO A 76 -1.31 2.73 -13.86
N ARG A 77 -0.12 2.18 -14.16
CA ARG A 77 0.60 1.30 -13.22
C ARG A 77 1.04 2.03 -11.95
N THR A 78 1.54 3.26 -12.08
CA THR A 78 1.92 4.09 -10.93
C THR A 78 0.71 4.42 -10.05
N LEU A 79 -0.41 4.80 -10.66
CA LEU A 79 -1.66 5.07 -9.92
C LEU A 79 -2.19 3.81 -9.23
N LEU A 80 -2.16 2.67 -9.91
CA LEU A 80 -2.54 1.39 -9.33
C LEU A 80 -1.64 1.02 -8.13
N GLY A 81 -0.33 1.23 -8.24
CA GLY A 81 0.61 1.01 -7.15
C GLY A 81 0.31 1.87 -5.91
N ILE A 82 -0.02 3.16 -6.10
CA ILE A 82 -0.45 4.03 -4.99
C ILE A 82 -1.74 3.52 -4.36
N ALA A 83 -2.75 3.21 -5.18
CA ALA A 83 -4.05 2.77 -4.72
C ALA A 83 -3.97 1.45 -3.94
N VAL A 84 -3.25 0.45 -4.48
CA VAL A 84 -3.03 -0.84 -3.83
C VAL A 84 -2.22 -0.67 -2.55
N GLY A 85 -1.14 0.13 -2.57
CA GLY A 85 -0.32 0.40 -1.39
C GLY A 85 -1.12 1.07 -0.26
N ALA A 86 -1.99 2.04 -0.60
CA ALA A 86 -2.89 2.68 0.36
C ALA A 86 -3.91 1.69 0.94
N ALA A 87 -4.48 0.83 0.10
CA ALA A 87 -5.43 -0.21 0.53
C ALA A 87 -4.78 -1.23 1.49
N LEU A 88 -3.57 -1.71 1.16
CA LEU A 88 -2.79 -2.62 2.00
C LEU A 88 -2.40 -1.96 3.34
N GLY A 89 -1.95 -0.70 3.31
CA GLY A 89 -1.63 0.04 4.51
C GLY A 89 -2.84 0.25 5.43
N ALA A 90 -4.00 0.59 4.85
CA ALA A 90 -5.25 0.72 5.59
C ALA A 90 -5.72 -0.63 6.18
N SER A 91 -5.68 -1.69 5.38
CA SER A 91 -6.05 -3.05 5.82
C SER A 91 -5.15 -3.53 6.97
N GLY A 92 -3.83 -3.33 6.87
CA GLY A 92 -2.88 -3.63 7.94
C GLY A 92 -3.17 -2.85 9.22
N MET A 93 -3.43 -1.54 9.12
CA MET A 93 -3.79 -0.72 10.28
C MET A 93 -5.09 -1.22 10.96
N ILE A 94 -6.11 -1.54 10.17
CA ILE A 94 -7.39 -2.07 10.69
C ILE A 94 -7.16 -3.39 11.42
N MET A 95 -6.39 -4.31 10.83
CA MET A 95 -6.10 -5.60 11.45
C MET A 95 -5.29 -5.44 12.73
N GLN A 96 -4.23 -4.63 12.73
CA GLN A 96 -3.42 -4.34 13.92
C GLN A 96 -4.24 -3.74 15.06
N ALA A 97 -5.19 -2.84 14.73
CA ALA A 97 -6.09 -2.24 15.70
C ALA A 97 -7.10 -3.25 16.25
N LEU A 98 -7.69 -4.09 15.39
CA LEU A 98 -8.68 -5.08 15.78
C LEU A 98 -8.08 -6.19 16.66
N THR A 99 -6.87 -6.65 16.34
CA THR A 99 -6.19 -7.70 17.10
C THR A 99 -5.39 -7.16 18.28
N ALA A 100 -5.31 -5.83 18.45
CA ALA A 100 -4.39 -5.16 19.37
C ALA A 100 -2.95 -5.71 19.28
N ASN A 101 -2.53 -6.10 18.07
CA ASN A 101 -1.25 -6.74 17.83
C ASN A 101 -0.54 -6.04 16.66
N PRO A 102 0.59 -5.33 16.91
CA PRO A 102 1.31 -4.61 15.86
C PRO A 102 1.94 -5.52 14.79
N LEU A 103 1.95 -6.84 15.02
CA LEU A 103 2.44 -7.84 14.06
C LEU A 103 1.32 -8.49 13.24
N ALA A 104 0.05 -8.11 13.47
CA ALA A 104 -1.06 -8.67 12.71
C ALA A 104 -1.08 -8.14 11.28
N ASP A 105 -1.43 -9.03 10.35
CA ASP A 105 -1.50 -8.78 8.92
C ASP A 105 -2.82 -9.35 8.36
N PRO A 106 -3.50 -8.65 7.44
CA PRO A 106 -4.73 -9.13 6.81
C PRO A 106 -4.61 -10.49 6.11
N GLY A 107 -3.41 -10.86 5.65
CA GLY A 107 -3.13 -12.15 5.04
C GLY A 107 -3.35 -13.34 5.97
N ILE A 108 -3.36 -13.14 7.30
CA ILE A 108 -3.66 -14.21 8.28
C ILE A 108 -5.06 -14.80 8.08
N LEU A 109 -6.02 -14.01 7.55
CA LEU A 109 -7.37 -14.49 7.22
C LEU A 109 -7.42 -15.37 5.96
N GLY A 110 -6.27 -15.65 5.32
CA GLY A 110 -6.20 -16.49 4.13
C GLY A 110 -6.67 -15.81 2.85
N VAL A 111 -6.91 -14.49 2.87
CA VAL A 111 -7.42 -13.67 1.76
C VAL A 111 -6.52 -13.81 0.51
N GLU A 112 -5.20 -13.68 0.67
CA GLU A 112 -4.24 -13.75 -0.44
C GLU A 112 -4.16 -15.17 -1.03
N GLN A 113 -4.06 -16.17 -0.18
CA GLN A 113 -3.99 -17.58 -0.61
C GLN A 113 -5.30 -18.03 -1.27
N GLY A 114 -6.44 -17.60 -0.74
CA GLY A 114 -7.76 -17.86 -1.31
C GLY A 114 -7.93 -17.24 -2.69
N ALA A 115 -7.50 -15.98 -2.86
CA ALA A 115 -7.49 -15.32 -4.17
C ALA A 115 -6.63 -16.09 -5.18
N ALA A 116 -5.38 -16.39 -4.83
CA ALA A 116 -4.44 -17.08 -5.71
C ALA A 116 -4.95 -18.47 -6.11
N MET A 117 -5.46 -19.24 -5.15
CA MET A 117 -6.02 -20.57 -5.40
C MET A 117 -7.16 -20.53 -6.42
N PHE A 118 -8.12 -19.61 -6.26
CA PHE A 118 -9.26 -19.50 -7.16
C PHE A 118 -8.87 -19.05 -8.57
N VAL A 119 -7.89 -18.14 -8.69
CA VAL A 119 -7.39 -17.73 -10.01
C VAL A 119 -6.70 -18.90 -10.71
N VAL A 120 -5.81 -19.62 -10.03
CA VAL A 120 -5.13 -20.80 -10.59
C VAL A 120 -6.14 -21.88 -10.96
N PHE A 121 -7.14 -22.12 -10.10
CA PHE A 121 -8.23 -23.04 -10.39
C PHE A 121 -9.02 -22.63 -11.63
N GLY A 122 -9.39 -21.34 -11.76
CA GLY A 122 -10.12 -20.84 -12.92
C GLY A 122 -9.32 -20.92 -14.22
N ILE A 123 -8.00 -20.71 -14.17
CA ILE A 123 -7.12 -20.90 -15.34
C ILE A 123 -7.08 -22.39 -15.73
N MET A 124 -6.81 -23.27 -14.76
CA MET A 124 -6.54 -24.69 -15.04
C MET A 124 -7.80 -25.50 -15.39
N PHE A 125 -8.94 -25.19 -14.77
CA PHE A 125 -10.15 -26.00 -14.88
C PHE A 125 -11.28 -25.32 -15.65
N LEU A 126 -11.39 -23.99 -15.59
CA LEU A 126 -12.45 -23.23 -16.28
C LEU A 126 -11.97 -22.58 -17.59
N GLY A 127 -10.67 -22.60 -17.86
CA GLY A 127 -10.09 -22.00 -19.06
C GLY A 127 -10.21 -20.48 -19.11
N VAL A 128 -10.32 -19.81 -17.96
CA VAL A 128 -10.39 -18.35 -17.88
C VAL A 128 -9.04 -17.77 -18.29
N THR A 129 -9.02 -16.91 -19.31
CA THR A 129 -7.79 -16.26 -19.81
C THR A 129 -7.79 -14.75 -19.70
N ASP A 130 -8.95 -14.15 -19.43
CA ASP A 130 -9.13 -12.69 -19.39
C ASP A 130 -8.86 -12.09 -18.01
N VAL A 131 -8.28 -10.88 -18.01
CA VAL A 131 -7.94 -10.12 -16.78
C VAL A 131 -9.17 -9.88 -15.90
N SER A 132 -10.33 -9.60 -16.49
CA SER A 132 -11.57 -9.42 -15.74
C SER A 132 -12.00 -10.70 -15.02
N GLY A 133 -11.79 -11.86 -15.65
CA GLY A 133 -12.07 -13.15 -15.03
C GLY A 133 -11.16 -13.42 -13.84
N TYR A 134 -9.87 -13.11 -13.95
CA TYR A 134 -8.93 -13.21 -12.82
C TYR A 134 -9.34 -12.33 -11.65
N PHE A 135 -9.78 -11.10 -11.92
CA PHE A 135 -10.24 -10.18 -10.89
C PHE A 135 -11.42 -10.76 -10.08
N TRP A 136 -12.47 -11.24 -10.77
CA TRP A 136 -13.64 -11.79 -10.10
C TRP A 136 -13.36 -13.09 -9.35
N LEU A 137 -12.51 -13.96 -9.91
CA LEU A 137 -12.08 -15.18 -9.24
C LEU A 137 -11.26 -14.89 -7.98
N ALA A 138 -10.32 -13.95 -8.06
CA ALA A 138 -9.54 -13.51 -6.90
C ALA A 138 -10.45 -12.96 -5.80
N LEU A 139 -11.41 -12.12 -6.17
CA LEU A 139 -12.39 -11.55 -5.23
C LEU A 139 -13.25 -12.64 -4.57
N ALA A 140 -13.77 -13.59 -5.35
CA ALA A 140 -14.58 -14.68 -4.82
C ALA A 140 -13.76 -15.60 -3.88
N GLY A 141 -12.54 -15.97 -4.29
CA GLY A 141 -11.66 -16.83 -3.50
C GLY A 141 -11.21 -16.20 -2.20
N SER A 142 -10.87 -14.91 -2.22
CA SER A 142 -10.49 -14.15 -1.02
C SER A 142 -11.65 -13.99 -0.03
N ALA A 143 -12.85 -13.67 -0.52
CA ALA A 143 -14.05 -13.56 0.32
C ALA A 143 -14.44 -14.90 0.94
N LEU A 144 -14.35 -15.99 0.17
CA LEU A 144 -14.62 -17.34 0.66
C LEU A 144 -13.62 -17.74 1.75
N ALA A 145 -12.32 -17.57 1.50
CA ALA A 145 -11.27 -17.90 2.47
C ALA A 145 -11.44 -17.13 3.78
N ALA A 146 -11.62 -15.81 3.72
CA ALA A 146 -11.86 -14.98 4.89
C ALA A 146 -13.10 -15.42 5.67
N SER A 147 -14.19 -15.73 4.97
CA SER A 147 -15.44 -16.19 5.59
C SER A 147 -15.28 -17.54 6.28
N LEU A 148 -14.56 -18.47 5.66
CA LEU A 148 -14.28 -19.78 6.25
C LEU A 148 -13.43 -19.66 7.50
N VAL A 149 -12.36 -18.85 7.47
CA VAL A 149 -11.53 -18.60 8.65
C VAL A 149 -12.33 -17.95 9.78
N TYR A 150 -13.24 -17.03 9.45
CA TYR A 150 -14.10 -16.40 10.44
C TYR A 150 -15.12 -17.35 11.09
N LEU A 151 -15.58 -18.38 10.36
CA LEU A 151 -16.58 -19.33 10.85
C LEU A 151 -16.00 -20.43 11.75
N ILE A 152 -14.69 -20.65 11.72
CA ILE A 152 -13.96 -21.67 12.49
C ILE A 152 -13.55 -21.08 13.84
#